data_AF-A0AAW0PVA9-F1
#
_entry.id   AF-A0AAW0PVA9-F1
#
_cell.length_a   1.000
_cell.length_b   1.000
_cell.length_c   1.000
_cell.angle_alpha   90.00
_cell.angle_beta   90.00
_cell.angle_gamma   90.00
#
_symmetry.space_group_name_H-M   'P 1'
#
loop_
_entity.id
_entity.type
_entity.pdbx_description
1 polymer ?
#
loop_
_entity_poly.entity_id
_entity_poly.type
_entity_poly.pdbx_seq_one_letter_code
_entity_poly.pdbx_strand_id
1 'polypeptide(L)'
;MSLQRSAGPDKTRLLLQPHQHWAAAELRQPCRQPYFSTEEHAFTGFWIGLWSVLCFLSTLTTVATFLIDMERFKYPERPIIFLATCYFFVSLGYIIRLVAGHERVACSNTSEPPHILYDTTGPALCTLVFLLIYFFGMASSIWWVVLSFTWFLAAGLKWGSEASLATRSISI
;
A
#
# COMPACT_ATOMS: atom_id res chain seq x y z
N MET A 1 13.68 -14.31 -55.14
CA MET A 1 13.01 -15.62 -55.23
C MET A 1 13.86 -16.64 -54.47
N SER A 2 14.10 -16.50 -53.15
CA SER A 2 13.25 -16.85 -52.00
C SER A 2 12.69 -18.27 -52.05
N LEU A 3 13.30 -19.20 -51.29
CA LEU A 3 12.58 -20.31 -50.63
C LEU A 3 13.36 -20.82 -49.40
N GLN A 4 12.77 -20.57 -48.23
CA GLN A 4 13.09 -21.10 -46.91
C GLN A 4 13.01 -22.63 -46.85
N ARG A 5 13.87 -23.27 -46.05
CA ARG A 5 13.41 -24.34 -45.16
C ARG A 5 14.18 -24.34 -43.83
N SER A 6 13.40 -24.06 -42.79
CA SER A 6 13.70 -24.14 -41.37
C SER A 6 14.10 -25.57 -40.97
N ALA A 7 15.20 -25.73 -40.25
CA ALA A 7 15.50 -26.94 -39.47
C ALA A 7 15.98 -26.46 -38.09
N GLY A 8 15.15 -26.72 -37.08
CA GLY A 8 15.26 -26.14 -35.75
C GLY A 8 16.53 -26.53 -34.98
N PRO A 9 16.76 -25.90 -33.82
CA PRO A 9 17.92 -26.18 -33.00
C PRO A 9 17.91 -27.65 -32.55
N ASP A 10 19.02 -28.31 -32.88
CA ASP A 10 19.36 -29.71 -32.66
C ASP A 10 19.27 -30.10 -31.16
N LYS A 11 18.30 -30.98 -30.82
CA LYS A 11 18.06 -31.48 -29.44
C LYS A 11 19.29 -32.16 -28.82
N THR A 12 20.29 -32.52 -29.62
CA THR A 12 21.47 -33.28 -29.18
C THR A 12 22.50 -32.39 -28.45
N ARG A 13 22.42 -31.05 -28.58
CA ARG A 13 23.22 -30.10 -27.78
C ARG A 13 22.72 -29.88 -26.35
N LEU A 14 21.56 -30.41 -25.97
CA LEU A 14 20.96 -30.20 -24.64
C LEU A 14 21.45 -31.20 -23.57
N LEU A 15 22.20 -32.24 -23.93
CA LEU A 15 22.61 -33.29 -22.98
C LEU A 15 24.04 -33.14 -22.42
N LEU A 16 24.80 -32.12 -22.84
CA LEU A 16 26.22 -32.00 -22.53
C LEU A 16 26.60 -30.92 -21.50
N GLN A 17 25.64 -30.28 -20.82
CA GLN A 17 25.95 -29.32 -19.74
C GLN A 17 25.10 -29.56 -18.47
N PRO A 18 25.50 -30.51 -17.60
CA PRO A 18 24.97 -30.61 -16.24
C PRO A 18 25.37 -29.42 -15.36
N HIS A 19 26.24 -28.52 -15.82
CA HIS A 19 26.78 -27.42 -15.02
C HIS A 19 26.18 -26.03 -15.34
N GLN A 20 25.39 -25.90 -16.42
CA GLN A 20 24.82 -24.60 -16.81
C GLN A 20 23.38 -24.40 -16.31
N HIS A 21 22.68 -25.47 -15.92
CA HIS A 21 21.27 -25.38 -15.51
C HIS A 21 21.09 -24.70 -14.13
N TRP A 22 22.09 -24.76 -13.25
CA TRP A 22 22.07 -24.06 -11.96
C TRP A 22 22.61 -22.63 -12.03
N ALA A 23 23.31 -22.26 -13.11
CA ALA A 23 23.80 -20.89 -13.32
C ALA A 23 22.70 -19.91 -13.79
N ALA A 24 21.54 -20.42 -14.21
CA ALA A 24 20.36 -19.61 -14.56
C ALA A 24 19.39 -19.40 -13.37
N ALA A 25 19.74 -19.88 -12.18
CA ALA A 25 18.99 -19.64 -10.96
C ALA A 25 19.68 -18.55 -10.13
N GLU A 26 19.90 -17.37 -10.71
CA GLU A 26 19.72 -16.18 -9.88
C GLU A 26 18.29 -16.27 -9.36
N LEU A 27 18.16 -16.53 -8.05
CA LEU A 27 16.90 -16.75 -7.34
C LEU A 27 16.10 -15.43 -7.25
N ARG A 28 15.91 -14.75 -8.38
CA ARG A 28 15.01 -13.60 -8.51
C ARG A 28 13.61 -14.18 -8.41
N GLN A 29 12.95 -13.86 -7.31
CA GLN A 29 11.57 -14.26 -7.09
C GLN A 29 10.71 -13.84 -8.29
N PRO A 30 9.84 -14.70 -8.81
CA PRO A 30 8.96 -14.35 -9.92
C PRO A 30 8.05 -13.18 -9.52
N CYS A 31 7.82 -12.27 -10.47
CA CYS A 31 6.98 -11.09 -10.30
C CYS A 31 5.57 -11.40 -9.79
N ARG A 32 5.03 -12.56 -10.16
CA ARG A 32 3.78 -13.11 -9.63
C ARG A 32 4.09 -14.22 -8.64
N GLN A 33 3.38 -14.19 -7.51
CA GLN A 33 3.43 -15.29 -6.55
C GLN A 33 2.88 -16.56 -7.23
N PRO A 34 3.64 -17.66 -7.31
CA PRO A 34 3.24 -18.87 -8.03
C PRO A 34 2.20 -19.70 -7.26
N TYR A 35 1.92 -19.35 -6.01
CA TYR A 35 1.01 -20.10 -5.13
C TYR A 35 -0.47 -19.68 -5.27
N PHE A 36 -0.75 -18.49 -5.80
CA PHE A 36 -2.11 -17.96 -5.92
C PHE A 36 -2.58 -17.94 -7.37
N SER A 37 -3.85 -18.30 -7.58
CA SER A 37 -4.48 -18.25 -8.90
C SER A 37 -4.68 -16.80 -9.37
N THR A 38 -4.78 -16.59 -10.68
CA THR A 38 -5.03 -15.24 -11.25
C THR A 38 -6.37 -14.65 -10.78
N GLU A 39 -7.35 -15.52 -10.50
CA GLU A 39 -8.69 -15.13 -10.05
C GLU A 39 -8.67 -14.60 -8.61
N GLU A 40 -7.94 -15.25 -7.70
CA GLU A 40 -7.80 -14.82 -6.30
C GLU A 40 -7.11 -13.45 -6.18
N HIS A 41 -6.12 -13.21 -7.04
CA HIS A 41 -5.46 -11.90 -7.10
C HIS A 41 -6.38 -10.80 -7.63
N ALA A 42 -7.21 -11.10 -8.64
CA ALA A 42 -8.17 -10.13 -9.18
C ALA A 42 -9.25 -9.78 -8.15
N PHE A 43 -9.77 -10.77 -7.43
CA PHE A 43 -10.73 -10.55 -6.34
C PHE A 43 -10.13 -9.68 -5.24
N THR A 44 -8.93 -10.01 -4.77
CA THR A 44 -8.25 -9.24 -3.71
C THR A 44 -7.97 -7.80 -4.15
N GLY A 45 -7.52 -7.61 -5.39
CA GLY A 45 -7.28 -6.28 -5.96
C GLY A 45 -8.56 -5.44 -6.05
N PHE A 46 -9.65 -6.02 -6.54
CA PHE A 46 -10.95 -5.35 -6.61
C PHE A 46 -11.47 -4.99 -5.22
N TRP A 47 -11.40 -5.93 -4.28
CA TRP A 47 -11.86 -5.74 -2.90
C TRP A 47 -11.11 -4.60 -2.22
N ILE A 48 -9.78 -4.63 -2.22
CA ILE A 48 -8.96 -3.58 -1.62
C ILE A 48 -9.19 -2.23 -2.31
N GLY A 49 -9.42 -2.22 -3.63
CA GLY A 49 -9.76 -1.01 -4.37
C GLY A 49 -11.09 -0.40 -3.96
N LEU A 50 -12.14 -1.21 -3.84
CA LEU A 50 -13.46 -0.76 -3.39
C LEU A 50 -13.38 -0.10 -2.01
N TRP A 51 -12.75 -0.77 -1.04
CA TRP A 51 -12.61 -0.24 0.32
C TRP A 51 -11.72 1.00 0.39
N SER A 52 -10.67 1.07 -0.43
CA SER A 52 -9.80 2.25 -0.50
C SER A 52 -10.57 3.46 -1.02
N VAL A 53 -11.36 3.32 -2.09
CA VAL A 53 -12.17 4.42 -2.65
C VAL A 53 -13.19 4.93 -1.63
N LEU A 54 -13.88 4.03 -0.94
CA LEU A 54 -14.83 4.42 0.13
C LEU A 54 -14.12 5.19 1.25
N CYS A 55 -12.94 4.73 1.67
CA CYS A 55 -12.12 5.40 2.68
C CYS A 55 -11.61 6.77 2.19
N PHE A 56 -11.28 6.89 0.90
CA PHE A 56 -10.84 8.15 0.32
C PHE A 56 -11.94 9.20 0.36
N LEU A 57 -13.16 8.83 -0.06
CA LEU A 57 -14.30 9.76 -0.09
C LEU A 57 -14.71 10.21 1.33
N SER A 58 -14.72 9.29 2.29
CA SER A 58 -15.06 9.63 3.67
C SER A 58 -14.03 10.55 4.30
N THR A 59 -12.74 10.23 4.17
CA THR A 59 -11.65 11.06 4.72
C THR A 59 -11.52 12.40 4.00
N LEU A 60 -11.71 12.45 2.68
CA LEU A 60 -11.71 13.70 1.91
C LEU A 60 -12.80 14.63 2.39
N THR A 61 -14.01 14.11 2.63
CA THR A 61 -15.13 14.92 3.15
C THR A 61 -14.80 15.45 4.56
N THR A 62 -14.22 14.62 5.43
CA THR A 62 -13.78 15.03 6.77
C THR A 62 -12.71 16.13 6.74
N VAL A 63 -11.67 15.96 5.92
CA VAL A 63 -10.58 16.94 5.78
C VAL A 63 -11.10 18.22 5.14
N ALA A 64 -11.93 18.14 4.10
CA ALA A 64 -12.53 19.30 3.46
C ALA A 64 -13.43 20.09 4.44
N THR A 65 -14.24 19.40 5.24
CA THR A 65 -15.07 20.03 6.27
C THR A 65 -14.21 20.78 7.29
N PHE A 66 -13.11 20.17 7.72
CA PHE A 66 -12.17 20.80 8.63
C PHE A 66 -11.45 22.03 8.03
N LEU A 67 -11.07 21.97 6.75
CA LEU A 67 -10.42 23.09 6.06
C LEU A 67 -11.36 24.28 5.85
N ILE A 68 -12.67 24.03 5.68
CA ILE A 68 -13.68 25.09 5.53
C ILE A 68 -13.94 25.82 6.84
N ASP A 69 -13.94 25.11 7.98
CA ASP A 69 -14.23 25.69 9.30
C ASP A 69 -13.11 25.46 10.32
N MET A 70 -11.89 25.89 9.96
CA MET A 70 -10.69 25.81 10.81
C MET A 70 -10.81 26.67 12.09
N GLU A 71 -11.62 27.74 12.08
CA GLU A 71 -11.72 28.69 13.19
C GLU A 71 -12.64 28.24 14.33
N ARG A 72 -13.58 27.31 14.07
CA ARG A 72 -14.53 26.83 15.10
C ARG A 72 -13.94 25.76 16.02
N PHE A 73 -12.87 25.06 15.60
CA PHE A 73 -12.39 23.83 16.24
C PHE A 73 -11.18 24.05 17.17
N LYS A 74 -11.44 24.66 18.34
CA LYS A 74 -10.48 24.74 19.45
C LYS A 74 -10.68 23.54 20.41
N TYR A 75 -9.72 22.60 20.39
CA TYR A 75 -9.43 21.53 21.38
C TYR A 75 -10.67 20.94 22.11
N PRO A 76 -11.16 19.74 21.74
CA PRO A 76 -10.48 18.45 21.95
C PRO A 76 -10.40 17.52 20.72
N GLU A 77 -10.78 17.99 19.52
CA GLU A 77 -10.88 17.18 18.29
C GLU A 77 -9.60 17.00 17.47
N ARG A 78 -8.51 17.68 17.86
CA ARG A 78 -7.24 17.71 17.09
C ARG A 78 -6.64 16.32 16.78
N PRO A 79 -6.67 15.32 17.68
CA PRO A 79 -6.07 14.00 17.39
C PRO A 79 -6.80 13.20 16.30
N ILE A 80 -8.13 13.36 16.18
CA ILE A 80 -8.96 12.61 15.22
C ILE A 80 -8.70 13.11 13.80
N ILE A 81 -8.48 14.41 13.63
CA ILE A 81 -8.19 15.02 12.32
C ILE A 81 -6.82 14.57 11.79
N PHE A 82 -5.80 14.46 12.67
CA PHE A 82 -4.51 13.90 12.27
C PHE A 82 -4.64 12.46 11.80
N LEU A 83 -5.43 11.65 12.51
CA LEU A 83 -5.72 10.27 12.12
C LEU A 83 -6.45 10.21 10.76
N ALA A 84 -7.51 11.01 10.56
CA ALA A 84 -8.23 11.08 9.30
C ALA A 84 -7.32 11.51 8.12
N THR A 85 -6.41 12.45 8.37
CA THR A 85 -5.42 12.90 7.39
C THR A 85 -4.41 11.80 7.04
N CYS A 86 -3.93 11.04 8.04
CA CYS A 86 -3.06 9.88 7.79
C CYS A 86 -3.77 8.83 6.92
N TYR A 87 -5.03 8.51 7.21
CA TYR A 87 -5.81 7.55 6.41
C TYR A 87 -6.11 8.06 5.00
N PHE A 88 -6.28 9.37 4.80
CA PHE A 88 -6.40 9.97 3.46
C PHE A 88 -5.15 9.70 2.60
N PHE A 89 -3.96 9.93 3.13
CA PHE A 89 -2.70 9.66 2.41
C PHE A 89 -2.47 8.18 2.16
N VAL A 90 -2.80 7.30 3.11
CA VAL A 90 -2.72 5.84 2.94
C VAL A 90 -3.65 5.39 1.80
N SER A 91 -4.90 5.88 1.79
CA SER A 91 -5.84 5.56 0.71
C SER A 91 -5.38 6.08 -0.65
N LEU A 92 -4.81 7.30 -0.70
CA LEU A 92 -4.19 7.83 -1.91
C LEU A 92 -3.06 6.92 -2.42
N GLY A 93 -2.23 6.38 -1.52
CA GLY A 93 -1.20 5.40 -1.88
C GLY A 93 -1.77 4.13 -2.54
N TYR A 94 -2.90 3.62 -2.03
CA TYR A 94 -3.60 2.49 -2.65
C TYR A 94 -4.22 2.84 -4.01
N ILE A 95 -4.81 4.04 -4.17
CA ILE A 95 -5.37 4.50 -5.44
C ILE A 95 -4.27 4.66 -6.51
N ILE A 96 -3.13 5.27 -6.15
CA ILE A 96 -1.99 5.41 -7.06
C ILE A 96 -1.51 4.02 -7.53
N ARG A 97 -1.47 3.04 -6.62
CA ARG A 97 -1.09 1.65 -6.94
C ARG A 97 -2.07 0.98 -7.91
N LEU A 98 -3.36 1.28 -7.81
CA LEU A 98 -4.38 0.77 -8.73
C LEU A 98 -4.29 1.41 -10.11
N VAL A 99 -4.11 2.74 -10.18
CA VAL A 99 -4.01 3.50 -11.44
C VAL A 99 -2.72 3.20 -12.19
N ALA A 100 -1.59 3.05 -11.48
CA ALA A 100 -0.30 2.76 -12.10
C ALA A 100 -0.22 1.34 -12.70
N GLY A 101 -1.04 0.41 -12.23
CA GLY A 101 -1.02 -0.99 -12.64
C GLY A 101 0.11 -1.80 -12.01
N HIS A 102 -0.18 -3.04 -11.62
CA HIS A 102 0.75 -3.95 -10.94
C HIS A 102 2.07 -4.15 -11.70
N GLU A 103 1.99 -4.21 -13.03
CA GLU A 103 3.14 -4.43 -13.91
C GLU A 103 4.15 -3.27 -13.83
N ARG A 104 3.71 -2.01 -13.88
CA ARG A 104 4.61 -0.84 -13.87
C ARG A 104 5.25 -0.55 -12.52
N VAL A 105 4.68 -1.08 -11.44
CA VAL A 105 5.16 -0.84 -10.06
C VAL A 105 6.13 -1.92 -9.61
N ALA A 106 5.98 -3.17 -10.09
CA ALA A 106 6.75 -4.32 -9.60
C ALA A 106 7.62 -5.02 -10.66
N CYS A 107 7.34 -4.85 -11.96
CA CYS A 107 7.99 -5.63 -13.01
C CYS A 107 8.72 -4.76 -14.04
N SER A 108 9.94 -5.17 -14.38
CA SER A 108 10.66 -4.66 -15.54
C SER A 108 10.05 -5.25 -16.82
N ASN A 109 9.59 -4.40 -17.73
CA ASN A 109 9.16 -4.80 -19.08
C ASN A 109 10.34 -5.02 -20.05
N THR A 110 11.58 -4.91 -19.56
CA THR A 110 12.81 -4.88 -20.39
C THR A 110 13.64 -6.17 -20.32
N SER A 111 13.30 -7.11 -19.43
CA SER A 111 14.03 -8.38 -19.30
C SER A 111 13.07 -9.56 -19.39
N GLU A 112 13.30 -10.47 -20.34
CA GLU A 112 12.70 -11.81 -20.34
C GLU A 112 13.65 -12.75 -19.58
N PRO A 113 13.29 -13.31 -18.40
CA PRO A 113 12.01 -13.24 -17.69
C PRO A 113 11.82 -11.98 -16.81
N PRO A 114 10.56 -11.55 -16.56
CA PRO A 114 10.26 -10.36 -15.77
C PRO A 114 10.64 -10.58 -14.30
N HIS A 115 11.70 -9.91 -13.87
CA HIS A 115 12.20 -9.98 -12.52
C HIS A 115 11.80 -8.75 -11.70
N ILE A 116 11.68 -8.92 -10.39
CA ILE A 116 11.37 -7.85 -9.45
C ILE A 116 12.54 -6.84 -9.44
N LEU A 117 12.27 -5.58 -9.78
CA LEU A 117 13.28 -4.53 -9.73
C LEU A 117 13.54 -4.14 -8.26
N TYR A 118 14.74 -4.47 -7.77
CA TYR A 118 15.29 -4.00 -6.49
C TYR A 118 16.28 -2.84 -6.67
N ASP A 119 16.36 -2.31 -7.88
CA ASP A 119 17.26 -1.20 -8.17
C ASP A 119 16.66 0.13 -7.70
N THR A 120 17.52 1.00 -7.19
CA THR A 120 17.18 2.36 -6.72
C THR A 120 16.65 3.28 -7.84
N THR A 121 16.68 2.77 -9.08
CA THR A 121 16.08 3.28 -10.33
C THR A 121 14.75 2.63 -10.68
N GLY A 122 14.03 2.03 -9.73
CA GLY A 122 12.59 1.82 -9.90
C GLY A 122 11.88 3.15 -10.22
N PRO A 123 10.77 3.16 -10.98
CA PRO A 123 10.04 4.40 -11.24
C PRO A 123 9.72 5.06 -9.90
N ALA A 124 9.93 6.38 -9.79
CA ALA A 124 9.70 7.16 -8.56
C ALA A 124 8.36 6.86 -7.87
N LEU A 125 7.38 6.35 -8.63
CA LEU A 125 6.11 5.80 -8.19
C LEU A 125 6.21 4.67 -7.16
N CYS A 126 7.15 3.73 -7.27
CA CYS A 126 7.28 2.62 -6.31
C CYS A 126 7.69 3.14 -4.93
N THR A 127 8.74 3.97 -4.88
CA THR A 127 9.20 4.62 -3.65
C THR A 127 8.14 5.57 -3.10
N LEU A 128 7.43 6.32 -3.95
CA LEU A 128 6.34 7.21 -3.52
C LEU A 128 5.20 6.43 -2.85
N VAL A 129 4.74 5.34 -3.47
CA VAL A 129 3.68 4.48 -2.91
C VAL A 129 4.14 3.83 -1.61
N PHE A 130 5.39 3.37 -1.55
CA PHE A 130 5.98 2.83 -0.32
C PHE A 130 5.97 3.87 0.80
N LEU A 131 6.47 5.09 0.53
CA LEU A 131 6.50 6.17 1.51
C LEU A 131 5.08 6.53 1.99
N LEU A 132 4.12 6.67 1.07
CA LEU A 132 2.73 7.01 1.40
C LEU A 132 2.08 5.96 2.31
N ILE A 133 2.25 4.67 2.01
CA ILE A 133 1.60 3.61 2.78
C ILE A 133 2.35 3.34 4.09
N TYR A 134 3.69 3.27 4.04
CA TYR A 134 4.51 2.87 5.18
C TYR A 134 4.60 3.98 6.24
N PHE A 135 4.96 5.20 5.85
CA PHE A 135 5.15 6.30 6.79
C PHE A 135 3.83 6.72 7.44
N PHE A 136 2.81 7.02 6.64
CA PHE A 136 1.51 7.43 7.17
C PHE A 136 0.75 6.27 7.83
N GLY A 137 0.99 5.03 7.39
CA GLY A 137 0.49 3.84 8.06
C GLY A 137 1.04 3.72 9.48
N MET A 138 2.36 3.84 9.67
CA MET A 138 2.97 3.86 11.01
C MET A 138 2.53 5.06 11.84
N ALA A 139 2.35 6.24 11.23
CA ALA A 139 1.82 7.39 11.96
C ALA A 139 0.38 7.13 12.47
N SER A 140 -0.48 6.52 11.65
CA SER A 140 -1.86 6.19 12.04
C SER A 140 -1.93 5.23 13.22
N SER A 141 -1.04 4.22 13.27
CA SER A 141 -0.98 3.28 14.40
C SER A 141 -0.54 3.96 15.69
N ILE A 142 0.44 4.88 15.64
CA ILE A 142 0.86 5.67 16.81
C ILE A 142 -0.31 6.52 17.33
N TRP A 143 -1.02 7.24 16.45
CA TRP A 143 -2.18 8.05 16.85
C TRP A 143 -3.32 7.20 17.43
N TRP A 144 -3.57 6.03 16.86
CA TRP A 144 -4.57 5.09 17.37
C TRP A 144 -4.22 4.59 18.77
N VAL A 145 -2.94 4.29 19.04
CA VAL A 145 -2.47 3.90 20.38
C VAL A 145 -2.64 5.05 21.37
N VAL A 146 -2.30 6.28 20.99
CA VAL A 146 -2.51 7.47 21.84
C VAL A 146 -3.98 7.64 22.20
N LEU A 147 -4.88 7.57 21.21
CA LEU A 147 -6.34 7.66 21.43
C LEU A 147 -6.85 6.55 22.36
N SER A 148 -6.43 5.31 22.12
CA SER A 148 -6.84 4.16 22.94
C SER A 148 -6.33 4.29 24.37
N PHE A 149 -5.10 4.77 24.54
CA PHE A 149 -4.50 5.02 25.85
C PHE A 149 -5.24 6.15 26.59
N THR A 150 -5.56 7.25 25.91
CA THR A 150 -6.38 8.34 26.49
C THR A 150 -7.76 7.85 26.90
N TRP A 151 -8.40 7.01 26.08
CA TRP A 151 -9.69 6.40 26.42
C TRP A 151 -9.57 5.46 27.62
N PHE A 152 -8.56 4.61 27.66
CA PHE A 152 -8.30 3.71 28.78
C PHE A 152 -8.03 4.46 30.08
N LEU A 153 -7.23 5.53 30.04
CA LEU A 153 -7.02 6.42 31.18
C LEU A 153 -8.34 7.07 31.60
N ALA A 154 -9.13 7.61 30.67
CA ALA A 154 -10.41 8.25 30.99
C ALA A 154 -11.45 7.28 31.58
N ALA A 155 -11.52 6.03 31.11
CA ALA A 155 -12.52 5.04 31.52
C ALA A 155 -12.07 4.13 32.68
N GLY A 156 -10.80 3.74 32.73
CA GLY A 156 -10.27 2.72 33.65
C GLY A 156 -9.58 3.30 34.89
N LEU A 157 -8.97 4.48 34.80
CA LEU A 157 -8.29 5.15 35.90
C LEU A 157 -8.90 6.53 36.04
N LYS A 158 -10.01 6.63 36.77
CA LYS A 158 -10.84 7.82 37.04
C LYS A 158 -10.03 9.01 37.62
N TRP A 159 -9.08 9.52 36.86
CA TRP A 159 -8.05 10.47 37.25
C TRP A 159 -8.67 11.85 37.33
N GLY A 160 -8.95 12.26 38.57
CA GLY A 160 -9.03 13.64 39.02
C GLY A 160 -10.33 14.36 38.64
N SER A 161 -10.97 14.94 39.65
CA SER A 161 -12.17 15.79 39.57
C SER A 161 -12.11 16.94 38.55
N GLU A 162 -10.94 17.25 37.97
CA GLU A 162 -10.73 18.36 37.02
C GLU A 162 -10.72 17.91 35.53
N ALA A 163 -10.74 16.61 35.23
CA ALA A 163 -10.69 16.10 33.84
C ALA A 163 -12.08 15.94 33.18
N SER A 164 -13.15 16.22 33.93
CA SER A 164 -14.55 16.00 33.52
C SER A 164 -15.08 16.99 32.46
N LEU A 165 -14.32 18.04 32.10
CA LEU A 165 -14.71 19.03 31.09
C LEU A 165 -14.39 18.63 29.65
N ALA A 166 -13.49 17.67 29.40
CA ALA A 166 -13.09 17.29 28.03
C ALA A 166 -14.00 16.22 27.40
N THR A 167 -14.59 15.33 28.21
CA THR A 167 -15.43 14.21 27.70
C THR A 167 -16.91 14.58 27.59
N ARG A 168 -17.36 15.65 28.25
CA ARG A 168 -18.78 16.05 28.25
C ARG A 168 -19.27 16.68 26.94
N SER A 169 -18.38 17.11 26.04
CA SER A 169 -18.73 17.60 24.69
C SER A 169 -18.77 16.52 23.61
N ILE A 170 -18.51 15.25 23.95
CA ILE A 170 -18.46 14.15 22.96
C ILE A 170 -19.68 13.21 23.04
N SER A 171 -20.66 13.52 23.90
CA SER A 171 -21.93 12.77 23.93
C SER A 171 -23.20 13.62 24.09
N ILE A 172 -23.15 14.95 24.03
CA ILE A 172 -24.35 15.81 23.88
C ILE A 172 -24.01 17.01 23.01
#